data_AF-A0A423PIP9-F1
#
_entry.id   AF-A0A423PIP9-F1
#
_cell.length_a   1.000
_cell.length_b   1.000
_cell.length_c   1.000
_cell.angle_alpha   90.00
_cell.angle_beta   90.00
_cell.angle_gamma   90.00
#
_symmetry.space_group_name_H-M   'P 1'
#
loop_
_entity.id
_entity.type
_entity.pdbx_description
1 polymer ?
#
loop_
_entity_poly.entity_id
_entity_poly.type
_entity_poly.pdbx_seq_one_letter_code
_entity_poly.pdbx_strand_id
1 'polypeptide(L)' 'MKYLVFLGSARDSTLPKPARLGLRVARACGRHIEARGDGHEIERIDPLDFDFSPASSRISPTADVTCPPPSSP' A
#
# COMPACT_ATOMS: atom_id res chain seq x y z
N MET A 1 21.96 10.94 -7.70
CA MET A 1 21.39 9.57 -7.75
C MET A 1 19.87 9.67 -7.69
N LYS A 2 19.14 8.66 -8.16
CA LYS A 2 17.66 8.66 -8.12
C LYS A 2 17.16 7.69 -7.04
N TYR A 3 16.27 8.17 -6.17
CA TYR A 3 15.64 7.40 -5.10
C TYR A 3 14.15 7.21 -5.37
N LEU A 4 13.69 5.98 -5.21
CA LEU A 4 12.27 5.62 -5.30
C LEU A 4 11.74 5.36 -3.89
N VAL A 5 10.71 6.10 -3.49
CA VAL A 5 10.08 5.98 -2.18
C VAL A 5 8.67 5.44 -2.34
N PHE A 6 8.49 4.16 -2.04
CA PHE A 6 7.20 3.48 -2.07
C PHE A 6 6.45 3.69 -0.75
N LEU A 7 5.22 4.19 -0.82
CA LEU A 7 4.35 4.25 0.36
C LEU A 7 3.79 2.84 0.63
N GLY A 8 4.28 2.18 1.67
CA GLY A 8 3.81 0.82 2.05
C GLY A 8 2.39 0.78 2.67
N SER A 9 1.66 1.88 2.73
CA SER A 9 0.32 1.92 3.34
C SER A 9 -0.67 2.70 2.48
N ALA A 10 -1.59 1.97 1.84
CA ALA A 10 -2.78 2.51 1.16
C ALA A 10 -3.95 2.75 2.14
N ARG A 11 -3.85 2.22 3.36
CA ARG A 11 -4.96 2.23 4.32
C ARG A 11 -5.06 3.59 5.01
N ASP A 12 -6.18 4.29 4.79
CA ASP A 12 -6.66 5.38 5.64
C ASP A 12 -7.25 4.84 6.96
N SER A 13 -6.51 3.95 7.65
CA SER A 13 -7.02 3.37 8.90
C SER A 13 -7.24 4.49 9.91
N THR A 14 -8.50 4.64 10.33
CA THR A 14 -9.07 5.83 10.92
C THR A 14 -8.69 6.09 12.39
N LEU A 15 -7.82 5.32 13.04
CA LEU A 15 -7.34 5.60 14.41
C LEU A 15 -6.15 4.68 14.74
N PRO A 16 -5.04 5.14 15.38
CA PRO A 16 -4.82 6.44 16.02
C PRO A 16 -4.17 7.46 15.07
N LYS A 17 -4.46 8.74 15.31
CA LYS A 17 -3.96 9.84 14.50
C LYS A 17 -2.43 9.91 14.50
N PRO A 18 -1.81 10.24 13.36
CA PRO A 18 -2.43 10.69 12.11
C PRO A 18 -2.57 9.55 11.08
N ALA A 19 -3.66 9.60 10.29
CA ALA A 19 -3.83 8.73 9.13
C ALA A 19 -2.61 8.87 8.19
N ARG A 20 -2.23 7.74 7.55
CA ARG A 20 -1.17 7.65 6.55
C ARG A 20 0.24 7.97 7.07
N LEU A 21 0.71 7.21 8.07
CA LEU A 21 2.11 7.23 8.54
C LEU A 21 3.10 7.12 7.38
N GLY A 22 2.83 6.25 6.39
CA GLY A 22 3.68 6.08 5.20
C GLY A 22 3.92 7.37 4.44
N LEU A 23 2.89 8.23 4.29
CA LEU A 23 3.02 9.52 3.62
C LEU A 23 3.90 10.49 4.39
N ARG A 24 3.81 10.49 5.74
CA ARG A 24 4.66 11.33 6.59
C ARG A 24 6.12 10.92 6.52
N VAL A 25 6.38 9.60 6.56
CA VAL A 25 7.73 9.05 6.44
C VAL A 25 8.31 9.38 5.06
N ALA A 26 7.55 9.17 3.99
CA ALA A 26 8.01 9.49 2.63
C ALA A 26 8.36 10.98 2.46
N ARG A 27 7.57 11.89 3.06
CA ARG A 27 7.88 13.32 3.08
C ARG A 27 9.15 13.64 3.88
N ALA A 28 9.36 12.98 5.02
CA ALA A 28 10.57 13.18 5.83
C ALA A 28 11.82 12.69 5.09
N CYS A 29 11.77 11.54 4.43
CA CYS A 29 12.84 11.05 3.57
C CYS A 29 13.16 12.05 2.45
N GLY A 30 12.12 12.59 1.80
CA GLY A 30 12.22 13.65 0.81
C GLY A 30 13.07 14.83 1.28
N ARG A 31 12.65 15.44 2.39
CA ARG A 31 13.33 16.58 3.00
C ARG A 31 14.76 16.25 3.43
N HIS A 32 14.99 15.05 3.97
CA HIS A 32 16.33 14.65 4.40
C HIS A 32 17.32 14.53 3.24
N ILE A 33 16.85 13.98 2.11
CA ILE A 33 17.67 13.82 0.91
C ILE A 33 17.89 15.17 0.23
N GLU A 34 16.86 16.02 0.12
CA GLU A 34 16.99 17.39 -0.38
C GLU A 34 17.97 18.23 0.47
N ALA A 35 17.88 18.12 1.80
CA ALA A 35 18.75 18.84 2.72
C ALA A 35 20.23 18.43 2.65
N ARG A 36 20.55 17.24 2.12
CA ARG A 36 21.93 16.83 1.88
C ARG A 36 22.59 17.60 0.73
N GLY A 37 21.82 18.23 -0.16
CA GLY A 37 22.36 19.13 -1.19
C GLY A 37 23.12 18.44 -2.34
N ASP A 38 23.08 17.12 -2.41
CA ASP A 38 23.83 16.31 -3.37
C ASP A 38 23.16 16.21 -4.77
N GLY A 39 22.10 16.98 -5.02
CA GLY A 39 21.35 16.92 -6.29
C GLY A 39 20.64 15.59 -6.54
N HIS A 40 20.25 14.87 -5.48
CA HIS A 40 19.53 13.61 -5.63
C HIS A 40 18.06 13.83 -5.99
N GLU A 41 17.58 13.05 -6.95
CA GLU A 41 16.18 13.07 -7.39
C GLU A 41 15.37 12.06 -6.58
N ILE A 42 14.14 12.43 -6.22
CA ILE A 42 13.25 11.59 -5.42
C ILE A 42 11.92 11.45 -6.12
N GLU A 43 11.56 10.21 -6.43
CA GLU A 43 10.27 9.86 -6.99
C GLU A 43 9.45 9.14 -5.91
N ARG A 44 8.28 9.71 -5.58
CA ARG A 44 7.35 9.16 -4.59
C ARG A 44 6.28 8.36 -5.32
N ILE A 45 6.12 7.09 -4.93
CA ILE A 45 5.16 6.16 -5.50
C ILE A 45 4.10 5.87 -4.45
N ASP A 46 2.91 6.43 -4.63
CA ASP A 46 1.75 6.17 -3.77
C ASP A 46 0.99 4.97 -4.33
N PRO A 47 0.76 3.90 -3.55
CA PRO A 47 -0.03 2.77 -4.02
C PRO A 47 -1.48 3.16 -4.34
N LEU A 48 -2.00 4.27 -3.81
CA LEU A 48 -3.34 4.75 -4.17
C LEU A 48 -3.37 5.44 -5.55
N ASP A 49 -2.22 5.83 -6.10
CA ASP A 49 -2.15 6.42 -7.45
C ASP A 49 -2.23 5.34 -8.55
N PHE A 50 -2.14 4.06 -8.17
CA PHE A 50 -2.21 2.94 -9.11
C PHE A 50 -3.50 2.15 -8.89
N ASP A 51 -4.26 1.96 -9.96
CA ASP A 51 -5.39 1.04 -9.96
C ASP A 51 -4.88 -0.40 -9.88
N PHE A 52 -4.75 -0.91 -8.66
CA PHE A 52 -4.53 -2.34 -8.40
C PHE A 52 -5.82 -3.14 -8.55
N SER A 53 -6.71 -2.75 -9.48
CA SER A 53 -7.88 -3.55 -9.81
C SER A 53 -7.37 -4.98 -10.02
N PRO A 54 -7.85 -5.97 -9.23
CA PRO A 54 -7.55 -7.34 -9.56
C PRO A 54 -8.00 -7.50 -11.00
N ALA A 55 -7.20 -8.16 -11.84
CA ALA A 55 -7.69 -8.64 -13.11
C ALA A 55 -8.78 -9.68 -12.82
N SER A 56 -9.97 -9.22 -12.41
CA SER A 56 -11.13 -10.01 -11.98
C SER A 56 -11.90 -10.55 -13.18
N SER A 57 -11.24 -10.71 -14.33
CA SER A 57 -11.87 -11.26 -15.53
C SER A 57 -11.63 -12.75 -15.74
N ARG A 58 -11.10 -13.51 -14.74
CA ARG A 58 -10.92 -14.97 -14.91
C ARG A 58 -11.19 -15.89 -13.72
N ILE A 59 -11.70 -15.42 -12.59
CA ILE A 59 -12.10 -16.36 -11.52
C ILE A 59 -13.54 -16.05 -11.11
N SER A 60 -14.46 -16.77 -11.74
CA SER A 60 -15.84 -16.89 -11.27
C SER A 60 -15.82 -17.49 -9.85
N PRO A 61 -16.38 -16.83 -8.83
CA PRO A 61 -16.63 -17.46 -7.54
C PRO A 61 -17.89 -18.32 -7.69
N THR A 62 -17.76 -19.48 -8.30
CA THR A 62 -18.77 -20.54 -8.20
C THR A 62 -18.03 -21.86 -8.05
N ALA A 63 -17.51 -22.06 -6.85
CA ALA A 63 -17.39 -23.38 -6.29
C ALA A 63 -17.91 -23.25 -4.86
N ASP A 64 -19.15 -23.70 -4.67
CA ASP A 64 -19.74 -23.99 -3.37
C ASP A 64 -18.72 -24.75 -2.51
N VAL A 65 -18.12 -24.08 -1.53
CA VAL A 65 -17.53 -24.77 -0.39
C VAL A 65 -18.65 -24.97 0.61
N THR A 66 -19.52 -25.93 0.32
CA THR A 66 -20.43 -26.48 1.32
C THR A 66 -19.57 -27.29 2.29
N CYS A 67 -19.25 -26.73 3.46
CA CYS A 67 -18.75 -27.53 4.56
C CYS A 67 -19.78 -28.63 4.85
N PRO A 68 -19.43 -29.93 4.80
CA PRO A 68 -20.32 -30.95 5.33
C PRO A 68 -20.49 -30.71 6.83
N PRO A 69 -21.71 -30.88 7.38
CA PRO A 69 -21.96 -30.66 8.80
C PRO A 69 -21.11 -31.61 9.64
N PRO A 70 -20.65 -31.18 10.84
CA PRO A 70 -19.88 -32.05 11.71
C PRO A 70 -20.75 -33.23 12.14
N SER A 71 -20.25 -34.44 11.92
CA SER A 71 -20.82 -35.66 12.51
C SER A 71 -20.74 -35.54 14.03
N SER A 72 -21.90 -35.33 14.65
CA SER A 72 -22.13 -35.36 16.10
C SER A 72 -21.66 -36.69 16.73
N PRO A 73 -21.33 -36.69 18.04
CA PRO A 73 -20.47 -37.69 18.69
C PRO A 73 -21.07 -39.10 18.81
#